data_AF-A0A151SJD3-F1
#
_entry.id   AF-A0A151SJD3-F1
#
_cell.length_a   1.000
_cell.length_b   1.000
_cell.length_c   1.000
_cell.angle_alpha   90.00
_cell.angle_beta   90.00
_cell.angle_gamma   90.00
#
_symmetry.space_group_name_H-M   'P 1'
#
loop_
_entity.id
_entity.type
_entity.pdbx_description
1 polymer ?
#
loop_
_entity_poly.entity_id
_entity_poly.type
_entity_poly.pdbx_seq_one_letter_code
_entity_poly.pdbx_strand_id
1 'polypeptide(L)' 'MPPNGDVPFTHANVSLARAELGYEPATDLAAGLRKFVKWYVGYYGVRSGPEKENHQHST' A
#
# COMPACT_ATOMS: atom_id res chain seq x y z
N MET A 1 -16.57 15.15 10.06
CA MET A 1 -15.48 15.33 11.04
C MET A 1 -14.66 14.06 11.01
N PRO A 2 -13.31 14.10 10.89
CA PRO A 2 -12.50 12.90 11.05
C PRO A 2 -12.80 12.22 12.39
N PRO A 3 -12.60 10.90 12.52
CA PRO A 3 -12.63 10.21 13.81
C PRO A 3 -11.79 10.97 14.85
N ASN A 4 -12.26 11.01 16.09
CA ASN A 4 -11.53 11.68 17.17
C ASN A 4 -10.12 11.06 17.28
N GLY A 5 -9.08 11.86 17.04
CA GLY A 5 -7.68 11.44 17.12
C GLY A 5 -6.94 11.38 15.77
N ASP A 6 -7.64 11.46 14.64
CA ASP A 6 -7.00 11.51 13.33
C ASP A 6 -6.50 12.93 13.00
N VAL A 7 -5.22 13.01 12.65
CA VAL A 7 -4.62 14.22 12.10
C VAL A 7 -4.82 14.24 10.58
N PRO A 8 -5.23 15.36 9.96
CA PRO A 8 -5.51 15.40 8.53
C PRO A 8 -4.31 15.03 7.65
N PHE A 9 -3.10 15.45 8.03
CA PHE A 9 -1.86 15.17 7.33
C PHE A 9 -0.67 15.17 8.29
N THR A 10 0.33 14.33 8.00
CA THR A 10 1.63 14.35 8.69
C THR A 10 2.76 14.25 7.68
N HIS A 11 3.83 15.00 7.93
CA HIS A 11 5.05 14.96 7.14
C HIS A 11 6.25 14.98 8.08
N ALA A 12 7.13 13.99 7.97
CA ALA A 12 8.33 13.93 8.78
C ALA A 12 9.43 14.80 8.18
N ASN A 13 10.05 15.65 9.01
CA ASN A 13 11.32 16.27 8.66
C ASN A 13 12.44 15.27 8.90
N VAL A 14 13.11 14.84 7.82
CA VAL A 14 14.16 13.81 7.86
C VAL A 14 15.58 14.38 7.76
N SER A 15 15.75 15.70 7.88
CA SER A 15 17.06 16.35 7.71
C SER A 15 18.13 15.82 8.67
N LEU A 16 17.78 15.55 9.93
CA LEU A 16 18.72 15.01 10.91
C LEU A 16 19.15 13.58 10.56
N ALA A 17 18.19 12.72 10.21
CA ALA A 17 18.49 11.34 9.80
C ALA A 17 19.34 11.31 8.50
N ARG A 18 19.09 12.23 7.58
CA ARG A 18 19.92 12.39 6.37
C ARG A 18 21.36 12.79 6.73
N ALA A 19 21.54 13.76 7.62
CA ALA A 19 22.86 14.27 8.00
C ALA A 19 23.68 13.22 8.77
N GLU A 20 23.07 12.56 9.76
CA GLU A 20 23.79 11.68 10.69
C GLU A 20 23.90 10.24 10.19
N LEU A 21 22.93 9.77 9.40
CA LEU A 21 22.83 8.36 8.98
C LEU A 21 22.91 8.18 7.46
N GLY A 22 23.00 9.25 6.68
CA GLY A 22 22.86 9.17 5.23
C GLY A 22 21.50 8.66 4.78
N TYR A 23 20.46 8.79 5.62
CA TYR A 23 19.13 8.26 5.31
C TYR A 23 18.49 9.00 4.13
N GLU A 24 18.20 8.26 3.07
CA GLU A 24 17.54 8.75 1.87
C GLU A 24 16.45 7.76 1.41
N PRO A 25 15.15 8.04 1.68
CA PRO A 25 14.07 7.17 1.25
C PRO A 25 13.95 7.18 -0.27
N ALA A 26 14.15 6.02 -0.90
CA ALA A 26 14.15 5.87 -2.36
C ALA A 26 12.93 5.10 -2.91
N THR A 27 12.11 4.50 -2.06
CA THR A 27 10.91 3.76 -2.51
C THR A 27 9.74 4.73 -2.66
N ASP A 28 9.30 4.97 -3.90
CA ASP A 28 8.08 5.73 -4.16
C ASP A 28 6.82 4.98 -3.68
N LEU A 29 5.72 5.73 -3.54
CA LEU A 29 4.47 5.19 -3.01
C LEU A 29 3.93 4.01 -3.84
N ALA A 30 3.97 4.11 -5.17
CA ALA A 30 3.41 3.09 -6.04
C ALA A 30 4.22 1.79 -5.99
N ALA A 31 5.55 1.91 -5.95
CA ALA A 31 6.46 0.78 -5.79
C ALA A 31 6.29 0.10 -4.43
N GLY A 32 6.16 0.89 -3.35
CA GLY A 32 5.90 0.39 -2.00
C GLY A 32 4.58 -0.38 -1.90
N LEU A 33 3.49 0.22 -2.39
CA LEU A 33 2.15 -0.39 -2.37
C LEU A 33 2.10 -1.72 -3.14
N ARG A 34 2.70 -1.79 -4.33
CA ARG A 34 2.75 -3.05 -5.10
C ARG A 34 3.46 -4.17 -4.35
N LYS A 35 4.61 -3.86 -3.73
CA LYS A 35 5.38 -4.85 -2.94
C LYS A 35 4.60 -5.30 -1.71
N PHE A 36 3.96 -4.35 -1.01
CA PHE A 36 3.15 -4.63 0.17
C PHE A 36 1.97 -5.56 -0.14
N VAL A 37 1.17 -5.25 -1.18
CA VAL A 37 0.00 -6.07 -1.55
C VAL A 37 0.43 -7.48 -1.96
N LYS A 38 1.51 -7.60 -2.76
CA LYS A 38 2.06 -8.91 -3.15
C LYS A 38 2.41 -9.75 -1.93
N TRP A 39 3.10 -9.16 -0.96
CA TRP A 39 3.43 -9.84 0.30
C TRP A 39 2.16 -10.22 1.08
N TYR A 40 1.22 -9.28 1.26
CA TYR A 40 0.01 -9.48 2.05
C TYR A 40 -0.86 -10.63 1.53
N VAL A 41 -1.12 -10.64 0.21
CA VAL A 41 -1.91 -11.69 -0.44
C VAL A 41 -1.20 -13.05 -0.33
N GLY A 42 0.11 -13.08 -0.56
CA GLY A 42 0.90 -14.31 -0.43
C GLY A 42 0.93 -14.86 0.99
N TYR A 43 0.99 -13.99 2.00
CA TYR A 43 1.05 -14.37 3.41
C TYR A 43 -0.30 -14.86 3.93
N TYR A 44 -1.39 -14.14 3.64
CA TYR A 44 -2.72 -14.47 4.16
C TYR A 44 -3.55 -15.37 3.24
N GLY A 45 -3.05 -15.69 2.04
CA GLY A 45 -3.76 -16.51 1.07
C GLY A 45 -5.10 -15.88 0.64
N VAL A 46 -5.17 -14.54 0.62
CA VAL A 46 -6.40 -13.82 0.27
C VAL A 46 -6.75 -14.16 -1.17
N ARG A 47 -7.79 -14.98 -1.34
CA ARG A 47 -8.36 -15.25 -2.66
C ARG A 47 -9.04 -13.97 -3.11
N SER A 48 -8.55 -13.38 -4.20
CA SER A 48 -9.35 -12.45 -4.98
C SER A 48 -10.68 -13.16 -5.28
N GLY A 49 -11.81 -12.51 -4.96
CA GLY A 49 -13.15 -13.10 -5.06
C GLY A 49 -13.45 -13.73 -6.42
N PRO A 50 -14.53 -14.52 -6.53
CA PRO A 50 -14.75 -15.40 -7.68
C PRO A 50 -14.66 -14.62 -8.99
N GLU A 51 -13.83 -15.14 -9.89
CA GLU A 51 -13.79 -14.80 -11.30
C GLU A 51 -15.23 -14.83 -11.81
N LYS A 52 -15.72 -13.71 -12.34
CA LYS A 52 -17.03 -13.66 -12.97
C LYS A 52 -16.95 -14.59 -14.18
N GLU A 53 -17.51 -15.80 -14.06
CA GLU A 53 -17.77 -16.67 -15.19
C GLU A 53 -18.59 -15.88 -16.21
N ASN A 54 -17.95 -15.54 -17.33
CA ASN A 54 -18.64 -15.09 -18.53
C ASN A 54 -19.52 -16.24 -19.01
N HIS A 55 -20.76 -16.27 -18.54
CA HIS A 55 -21.79 -17.11 -19.10
C HIS A 55 -22.11 -16.56 -20.50
N GLN A 56 -21.40 -17.07 -21.50
CA GLN A 56 -21.95 -17.16 -22.84
C GLN A 56 -23.16 -18.09 -22.76
N HIS A 57 -24.36 -17.52 -22.81
CA HIS A 57 -25.54 -18.27 -23.23
C HIS A 57 -26.01 -17.68 -24.55
N SER A 58 -25.67 -18.43 -25.59
CA SER A 58 -26.29 -18.42 -26.90
C SER A 58 -27.66 -19.09 -26.80
N THR A 59 -28.62 -18.53 -27.55
CA THR A 59 -30.00 -18.97 -27.83
C THR A 59 -31.08 -18.52 -26.86
#